data_AF-A0A9D8EHC5-F1
#
_entry.id   AF-A0A9D8EHC5-F1
#
_cell.length_a   1.000
_cell.length_b   1.000
_cell.length_c   1.000
_cell.angle_alpha   90.00
_cell.angle_beta   90.00
_cell.angle_gamma   90.00
#
_symmetry.space_group_name_H-M   'P 1'
#
loop_
_entity.id
_entity.type
_entity.pdbx_description
1 polymer ?
#
loop_
_entity_poly.entity_id
_entity_poly.type
_entity_poly.pdbx_seq_one_letter_code
_entity_poly.pdbx_strand_id
1 'polypeptide(L)'
;MSVHPEPTEKDKKIIKEKNTTDGKLICMVGNHEIKDISEIEYHHINPSLSDRENDVLNIATVCKKHHRELGQYSISELNALREIDRFFKTAGQKKLDDVIFLKTGRKNENISLDYSIRTDKEMVEITFENTAAAFPLSTCPSTGFKFFYCVLPVRYINNDTQLQPRPLELKRLWDLYRHLVVSSQLTPSVCRLENGMVYLFDGQHKAAAQIWAGRKEIECKIYLEPETKKLKETNLVAHDKLRQMPFFTSVLISKWASIFSEEWQQYMDLAKDKSETGFVSFLSSRGKKKTEAIHMIESNIYDSILEDDTNKVRKYLEDYSRDTKKPLTVGRLKQAFFKKFITSPPLGIDIEQSDRLRELERLNAIRLLNIVADYSLEEMWNPARMDENHGVSDRIYLNGSLKAVCSLIKDTVSNILELYDENERKEILLREISEHDWDLIEKSITLIMSHRVWQDASQENYNNLRMSNETLVRKYLSRRGLSTNWILNSSYETGNNFID
;
A
#
# COMPACT_ATOMS: atom_id res chain seq x y z
N MET A 1 -10.51 -0.19 12.70
CA MET A 1 -9.68 -1.38 13.01
C MET A 1 -10.46 -2.20 14.03
N SER A 2 -10.98 -3.37 13.66
CA SER A 2 -11.78 -4.16 14.60
C SER A 2 -10.86 -4.86 15.59
N VAL A 3 -10.78 -4.32 16.80
CA VAL A 3 -10.31 -5.06 17.97
C VAL A 3 -11.16 -6.33 18.07
N HIS A 4 -10.54 -7.49 18.31
CA HIS A 4 -11.30 -8.72 18.52
C HIS A 4 -12.27 -8.51 19.69
N PRO A 5 -13.56 -8.88 19.54
CA PRO A 5 -14.52 -8.62 20.59
C PRO A 5 -14.20 -9.51 21.80
N GLU A 6 -14.27 -8.93 22.99
CA GLU A 6 -14.27 -9.65 24.27
C GLU A 6 -15.66 -9.52 24.92
N PRO A 7 -16.64 -10.38 24.56
CA PRO A 7 -17.99 -10.27 25.12
C PRO A 7 -17.98 -10.59 26.61
N THR A 8 -18.91 -10.00 27.37
CA THR A 8 -19.09 -10.36 28.78
C THR A 8 -19.57 -11.81 28.93
N GLU A 9 -19.41 -12.42 30.11
CA GLU A 9 -19.91 -13.79 30.34
C GLU A 9 -21.42 -13.94 30.07
N LYS A 10 -22.20 -12.87 30.31
CA LYS A 10 -23.62 -12.83 29.97
C LYS A 10 -23.84 -12.88 28.46
N ASP A 11 -23.05 -12.13 27.69
CA ASP A 11 -23.17 -12.05 26.23
C ASP A 11 -22.68 -13.34 25.56
N LYS A 12 -21.60 -13.94 26.08
CA LYS A 12 -21.09 -15.24 25.59
C LYS A 12 -22.17 -16.32 25.64
N LYS A 13 -23.01 -16.34 26.69
CA LYS A 13 -24.11 -17.30 26.80
C LYS A 13 -25.14 -17.08 25.69
N ILE A 14 -25.54 -15.83 25.44
CA ILE A 14 -26.49 -15.46 24.39
C ILE A 14 -25.94 -15.81 22.99
N ILE A 15 -24.66 -15.54 22.73
CA ILE A 15 -24.02 -15.83 21.44
C ILE A 15 -23.93 -17.34 21.20
N LYS A 16 -23.59 -18.13 22.23
CA LYS A 16 -23.55 -19.60 22.14
C LYS A 16 -24.93 -20.18 21.85
N GLU A 17 -25.96 -19.72 22.56
CA GLU A 17 -27.35 -20.15 22.33
C GLU A 17 -27.79 -19.84 20.89
N LYS A 18 -27.46 -18.65 20.37
CA LYS A 18 -27.77 -18.23 18.99
C LYS A 18 -27.07 -19.08 17.93
N ASN A 19 -25.83 -19.49 18.18
CA ASN A 19 -25.02 -20.22 17.19
C ASN A 19 -25.04 -21.74 17.43
N THR A 20 -26.01 -22.21 18.21
CA THR A 20 -26.29 -23.62 18.40
C THR A 20 -27.39 -24.05 17.43
N THR A 21 -27.13 -25.04 16.60
CA THR A 21 -28.14 -25.66 15.72
C THR A 21 -28.20 -27.14 16.06
N ASP A 22 -29.40 -27.68 16.25
CA ASP A 22 -29.62 -29.08 16.66
C ASP A 22 -28.83 -29.48 17.92
N GLY A 23 -28.69 -28.57 18.88
CA GLY A 23 -27.96 -28.79 20.13
C GLY A 23 -26.43 -28.75 19.99
N LYS A 24 -25.90 -28.42 18.80
CA LYS A 24 -24.46 -28.35 18.51
C LYS A 24 -24.02 -26.93 18.20
N LEU A 25 -22.92 -26.50 18.81
CA LEU A 25 -22.35 -25.18 18.56
C LEU A 25 -21.59 -25.16 17.22
N ILE A 26 -21.84 -24.16 16.37
CA ILE A 26 -21.31 -24.09 15.01
C ILE A 26 -20.29 -22.96 14.83
N CYS A 27 -19.25 -23.24 14.03
CA CYS A 27 -18.35 -22.22 13.48
C CYS A 27 -19.00 -21.51 12.29
N MET A 28 -19.24 -20.22 12.39
CA MET A 28 -19.96 -19.44 11.37
C MET A 28 -19.19 -19.22 10.05
N VAL A 29 -17.87 -19.38 10.02
CA VAL A 29 -17.07 -19.27 8.79
C VAL A 29 -17.14 -20.55 7.96
N GLY A 30 -17.02 -21.71 8.62
CA GLY A 30 -16.90 -23.00 7.96
C GLY A 30 -18.14 -23.90 8.06
N ASN A 31 -19.21 -23.44 8.72
CA ASN A 31 -20.47 -24.14 8.94
C ASN A 31 -20.33 -25.59 9.46
N HIS A 32 -19.45 -25.81 10.44
CA HIS A 32 -19.22 -27.12 11.08
C HIS A 32 -19.25 -27.01 12.61
N GLU A 33 -19.49 -28.14 13.27
CA GLU A 33 -19.57 -28.27 14.73
C GLU A 33 -18.21 -28.00 15.40
N ILE A 34 -18.22 -27.18 16.46
CA ILE A 34 -17.09 -26.96 17.37
C ILE A 34 -17.26 -27.91 18.56
N LYS A 35 -16.44 -28.96 18.61
CA LYS A 35 -16.57 -30.03 19.61
C LYS A 35 -15.96 -29.67 20.97
N ASP A 36 -14.90 -28.87 20.98
CA ASP A 36 -14.21 -28.46 22.21
C ASP A 36 -14.55 -27.01 22.55
N ILE A 37 -15.01 -26.80 23.78
CA ILE A 37 -15.31 -25.47 24.33
C ILE A 37 -14.06 -24.58 24.34
N SER A 38 -12.87 -25.18 24.47
CA SER A 38 -11.59 -24.47 24.45
C SER A 38 -11.21 -23.90 23.07
N GLU A 39 -11.86 -24.34 21.99
CA GLU A 39 -11.64 -23.87 20.62
C GLU A 39 -12.60 -22.77 20.17
N ILE A 40 -13.54 -22.37 21.04
CA ILE A 40 -14.51 -21.33 20.75
C ILE A 40 -13.86 -19.96 20.87
N GLU A 41 -13.80 -19.25 19.77
CA GLU A 41 -13.45 -17.84 19.69
C GLU A 41 -14.66 -17.02 19.22
N TYR A 42 -14.62 -15.70 19.42
CA TYR A 42 -15.70 -14.78 19.05
C TYR A 42 -15.22 -13.77 18.02
N HIS A 43 -16.04 -13.52 17.00
CA HIS A 43 -15.70 -12.55 15.96
C HIS A 43 -16.91 -11.78 15.45
N HIS A 44 -16.67 -10.57 14.94
CA HIS A 44 -17.68 -9.74 14.29
C HIS A 44 -18.17 -10.38 12.98
N ILE A 45 -19.49 -10.38 12.79
CA ILE A 45 -20.16 -10.88 11.58
C ILE A 45 -20.07 -9.83 10.47
N ASN A 46 -20.50 -8.59 10.75
CA ASN A 46 -20.57 -7.49 9.79
C ASN A 46 -19.78 -6.27 10.26
N PRO A 47 -19.07 -5.60 9.35
CA PRO A 47 -18.23 -4.45 9.70
C PRO A 47 -19.06 -3.17 9.92
N SER A 48 -20.29 -3.07 9.39
CA SER A 48 -21.16 -1.89 9.52
C SER A 48 -21.91 -1.79 10.85
N LEU A 49 -21.86 -2.83 11.68
CA LEU A 49 -22.57 -2.92 12.95
C LEU A 49 -21.63 -2.80 14.16
N SER A 50 -20.32 -2.53 13.96
CA SER A 50 -19.33 -2.49 15.04
C SER A 50 -19.40 -1.26 15.95
N ASP A 51 -19.95 -0.14 15.46
CA ASP A 51 -19.90 1.15 16.17
C ASP A 51 -21.07 1.38 17.14
N ARG A 52 -22.01 0.43 17.23
CA ARG A 52 -23.08 0.48 18.23
C ARG A 52 -22.61 -0.24 19.49
N GLU A 53 -22.63 0.44 20.63
CA GLU A 53 -22.28 -0.13 21.94
C GLU A 53 -22.98 -1.48 22.15
N ASN A 54 -22.19 -2.56 22.17
CA ASN A 54 -22.60 -3.93 22.53
C ASN A 54 -23.76 -4.55 21.75
N ASP A 55 -23.69 -4.59 20.42
CA ASP A 55 -24.63 -5.43 19.66
C ASP A 55 -24.17 -6.91 19.67
N VAL A 56 -24.54 -7.64 20.72
CA VAL A 56 -24.37 -9.10 20.86
C VAL A 56 -24.85 -9.85 19.60
N LEU A 57 -25.77 -9.25 18.83
CA LEU A 57 -26.28 -9.83 17.57
C LEU A 57 -25.24 -9.83 16.45
N ASN A 58 -24.23 -8.97 16.48
CA ASN A 58 -23.16 -8.88 15.49
C ASN A 58 -21.95 -9.76 15.82
N ILE A 59 -22.00 -10.57 16.87
CA ILE A 59 -20.89 -11.46 17.27
C ILE A 59 -21.29 -12.91 17.02
N ALA A 60 -20.34 -13.68 16.49
CA ALA A 60 -20.50 -15.08 16.19
C ALA A 60 -19.36 -15.93 16.76
N THR A 61 -19.63 -17.23 16.92
CA THR A 61 -18.66 -18.25 17.31
C THR A 61 -17.89 -18.73 16.10
N VAL A 62 -16.57 -18.80 16.25
CA VAL A 62 -15.64 -19.29 15.24
C VAL A 62 -14.62 -20.23 15.89
N CYS A 63 -14.13 -21.22 15.15
CA CYS A 63 -13.06 -22.08 15.67
C CYS A 63 -11.71 -21.36 15.56
N LYS A 64 -10.74 -21.74 16.40
CA LYS A 64 -9.37 -21.17 16.41
C LYS A 64 -8.71 -21.08 15.04
N LYS A 65 -8.90 -22.09 14.18
CA LYS A 65 -8.35 -22.09 12.82
C LYS A 65 -8.89 -20.93 11.97
N HIS A 66 -10.21 -20.77 11.92
CA HIS A 66 -10.84 -19.69 11.16
C HIS A 66 -10.66 -18.33 11.82
N HIS A 67 -10.52 -18.27 13.15
CA HIS A 67 -10.17 -17.03 13.84
C HIS A 67 -8.81 -16.48 13.36
N ARG A 68 -7.80 -17.35 13.21
CA ARG A 68 -6.48 -16.98 12.66
C ARG A 68 -6.56 -16.53 11.20
N GLU A 69 -7.40 -17.19 10.41
CA GLU A 69 -7.59 -16.85 8.99
C GLU A 69 -8.33 -15.52 8.79
N LEU A 70 -9.33 -15.23 9.63
CA LEU A 70 -10.06 -13.96 9.63
C LEU A 70 -9.10 -12.79 9.84
N GLY A 71 -8.16 -12.90 10.79
CA GLY A 71 -7.22 -11.84 11.10
C GLY A 71 -7.95 -10.54 11.42
N GLN A 72 -7.85 -9.55 10.53
CA GLN A 72 -8.54 -8.25 10.68
C GLN A 72 -9.89 -8.17 9.95
N TYR A 73 -10.30 -9.23 9.25
CA TYR A 73 -11.56 -9.27 8.50
C TYR A 73 -12.71 -9.76 9.36
N SER A 74 -13.88 -9.15 9.18
CA SER A 74 -15.15 -9.73 9.61
C SER A 74 -15.49 -11.01 8.84
N ILE A 75 -16.43 -11.79 9.36
CA ILE A 75 -16.85 -13.06 8.73
C ILE A 75 -17.41 -12.81 7.31
N SER A 76 -18.19 -11.75 7.12
CA SER A 76 -18.74 -11.40 5.80
C SER A 76 -17.66 -10.94 4.81
N GLU A 77 -16.64 -10.20 5.28
CA GLU A 77 -15.50 -9.78 4.45
C GLU A 77 -14.70 -10.98 3.93
N LEU A 78 -14.32 -11.93 4.80
CA LEU A 78 -13.54 -13.10 4.37
C LEU A 78 -14.30 -13.96 3.35
N ASN A 79 -15.60 -14.14 3.56
CA ASN A 79 -16.44 -14.89 2.62
C ASN A 79 -16.54 -14.19 1.26
N ALA A 80 -16.70 -12.86 1.26
CA ALA A 80 -16.73 -12.07 0.04
C ALA A 80 -15.38 -12.11 -0.70
N LEU A 81 -14.26 -11.99 0.00
CA LEU A 81 -12.92 -12.08 -0.60
C LEU A 81 -12.71 -13.43 -1.30
N ARG A 82 -13.06 -14.54 -0.65
CA ARG A 82 -12.97 -15.89 -1.25
C ARG A 82 -13.87 -16.07 -2.47
N GLU A 83 -15.01 -15.38 -2.53
CA GLU A 83 -15.89 -15.39 -3.70
C GLU A 83 -15.32 -14.54 -4.84
N ILE A 84 -14.80 -13.34 -4.53
CA ILE A 84 -14.13 -12.44 -5.48
C ILE A 84 -12.90 -13.14 -6.09
N ASP A 85 -12.06 -13.77 -5.28
CA ASP A 85 -10.90 -14.52 -5.76
C ASP A 85 -11.29 -15.64 -6.71
N ARG A 86 -12.33 -16.41 -6.37
CA ARG A 86 -12.86 -17.47 -7.26
C ARG A 86 -13.38 -16.90 -8.56
N PHE A 87 -14.07 -15.76 -8.53
CA PHE A 87 -14.57 -15.08 -9.71
C PHE A 87 -13.44 -14.68 -10.66
N PHE A 88 -12.37 -14.06 -10.14
CA PHE A 88 -11.22 -13.64 -10.95
C PHE A 88 -10.33 -14.78 -11.43
N LYS A 89 -10.37 -15.96 -10.78
CA LYS A 89 -9.65 -17.17 -11.25
C LYS A 89 -10.26 -17.81 -12.50
N THR A 90 -11.51 -17.49 -12.84
CA THR A 90 -12.14 -17.99 -14.07
C THR A 90 -11.60 -17.26 -15.30
N ALA A 91 -11.49 -17.96 -16.43
CA ALA A 91 -10.90 -17.41 -17.66
C ALA A 91 -11.64 -16.17 -18.19
N GLY A 92 -10.90 -15.29 -18.88
CA GLY A 92 -11.43 -14.08 -19.53
C GLY A 92 -11.36 -12.80 -18.69
N GLN A 93 -11.34 -11.65 -19.37
CA GLN A 93 -11.41 -10.34 -18.72
C GLN A 93 -12.76 -10.16 -18.05
N LYS A 94 -12.75 -9.71 -16.79
CA LYS A 94 -13.97 -9.48 -16.01
C LYS A 94 -14.47 -8.06 -16.20
N LYS A 95 -15.77 -7.90 -16.41
CA LYS A 95 -16.46 -6.61 -16.54
C LYS A 95 -17.68 -6.57 -15.62
N LEU A 96 -18.35 -5.43 -15.57
CA LEU A 96 -19.52 -5.24 -14.72
C LEU A 96 -20.64 -6.25 -15.03
N ASP A 97 -20.85 -6.59 -16.31
CA ASP A 97 -21.87 -7.57 -16.71
C ASP A 97 -21.64 -8.95 -16.09
N ASP A 98 -20.39 -9.40 -15.96
CA ASP A 98 -20.05 -10.68 -15.34
C ASP A 98 -20.43 -10.70 -13.85
N VAL A 99 -20.31 -9.56 -13.17
CA VAL A 99 -20.70 -9.40 -11.77
C VAL A 99 -22.22 -9.42 -11.63
N ILE A 100 -22.93 -8.71 -12.51
CA ILE A 100 -24.40 -8.71 -12.56
C ILE A 100 -24.90 -10.13 -12.78
N PHE A 101 -24.32 -10.87 -13.74
CA PHE A 101 -24.67 -12.25 -14.02
C PHE A 101 -24.48 -13.15 -12.79
N LEU A 102 -23.32 -13.07 -12.14
CA LEU A 102 -23.03 -13.86 -10.94
C LEU A 102 -24.02 -13.60 -9.80
N LYS A 103 -24.37 -12.33 -9.55
CA LYS A 103 -25.16 -11.93 -8.38
C LYS A 103 -26.67 -11.95 -8.58
N THR A 104 -27.14 -11.82 -9.82
CA THR A 104 -28.58 -11.78 -10.13
C THR A 104 -29.07 -12.99 -10.92
N GLY A 105 -28.17 -13.78 -11.51
CA GLY A 105 -28.52 -14.86 -12.43
C GLY A 105 -29.01 -14.37 -13.81
N ARG A 106 -29.11 -13.05 -14.02
CA ARG A 106 -29.51 -12.43 -15.29
C ARG A 106 -28.40 -12.65 -16.32
N LYS A 107 -28.64 -13.51 -17.31
CA LYS A 107 -27.86 -13.53 -18.57
C LYS A 107 -27.97 -12.16 -19.24
N ASN A 108 -26.98 -11.77 -20.06
CA ASN A 108 -26.83 -10.47 -20.76
C ASN A 108 -27.99 -10.09 -21.72
N GLU A 109 -29.24 -10.27 -21.32
CA GLU A 109 -30.43 -9.81 -22.00
C GLU A 109 -30.63 -8.36 -21.56
N ASN A 110 -30.25 -7.42 -22.42
CA ASN A 110 -30.44 -6.00 -22.18
C ASN A 110 -31.92 -5.71 -21.94
N ILE A 111 -32.28 -5.29 -20.72
CA ILE A 111 -33.65 -4.94 -20.40
C ILE A 111 -33.87 -3.50 -20.81
N SER A 112 -34.77 -3.28 -21.76
CA SER A 112 -35.18 -1.94 -22.18
C SER A 112 -36.05 -1.30 -21.10
N LEU A 113 -35.80 -0.02 -20.84
CA LEU A 113 -36.67 0.85 -20.08
C LEU A 113 -37.63 1.56 -21.02
N ASP A 114 -38.91 1.59 -20.65
CA ASP A 114 -39.87 2.48 -21.26
C ASP A 114 -39.71 3.87 -20.64
N TYR A 115 -39.47 4.88 -21.48
CA TYR A 115 -39.35 6.26 -21.03
C TYR A 115 -40.12 7.19 -21.95
N SER A 116 -40.63 8.28 -21.37
CA SER A 116 -41.22 9.39 -22.12
C SER A 116 -40.65 10.71 -21.63
N ILE A 117 -40.38 11.61 -22.56
CA ILE A 117 -39.85 12.94 -22.25
C ILE A 117 -41.01 13.92 -22.29
N ARG A 118 -41.32 14.52 -21.14
CA ARG A 118 -42.32 15.58 -21.02
C ARG A 118 -41.63 16.92 -21.22
N THR A 119 -41.54 17.33 -22.49
CA THR A 119 -40.89 18.59 -22.91
C THR A 119 -41.53 19.85 -22.33
N ASP A 120 -42.80 19.77 -21.93
CA ASP A 120 -43.56 20.86 -21.31
C ASP A 120 -43.15 21.14 -19.85
N LYS A 121 -42.62 20.15 -19.14
CA LYS A 121 -42.29 20.25 -17.70
C LYS A 121 -40.81 20.05 -17.36
N GLU A 122 -39.96 19.86 -18.38
CA GLU A 122 -38.56 19.46 -18.18
C GLU A 122 -38.43 18.23 -17.26
N MET A 123 -39.28 17.23 -17.48
CA MET A 123 -39.26 15.98 -16.73
C MET A 123 -39.07 14.79 -17.67
N VAL A 124 -38.38 13.77 -17.18
CA VAL A 124 -38.36 12.44 -17.82
C VAL A 124 -39.17 11.48 -16.96
N GLU A 125 -40.13 10.79 -17.56
CA GLU A 125 -40.85 9.70 -16.92
C GLU A 125 -40.26 8.37 -17.35
N ILE A 126 -39.88 7.55 -16.37
CA ILE A 126 -39.32 6.23 -16.58
C ILE A 126 -40.23 5.23 -15.92
N THR A 127 -40.60 4.20 -16.67
CA THR A 127 -41.44 3.12 -16.17
C THR A 127 -40.57 1.95 -15.75
N PHE A 128 -40.61 1.62 -14.46
CA PHE A 128 -39.97 0.44 -13.89
C PHE A 128 -41.05 -0.57 -13.53
N GLU A 129 -41.09 -1.74 -14.20
CA GLU A 129 -42.02 -2.84 -13.82
C GLU A 129 -43.46 -2.40 -13.49
N ASN A 130 -44.02 -1.54 -14.35
CA ASN A 130 -45.37 -0.96 -14.24
C ASN A 130 -45.56 0.20 -13.25
N THR A 131 -44.50 0.73 -12.64
CA THR A 131 -44.55 2.01 -11.92
C THR A 131 -43.78 3.08 -12.66
N ALA A 132 -44.48 4.17 -13.01
CA ALA A 132 -43.87 5.35 -13.62
C ALA A 132 -43.31 6.27 -12.53
N ALA A 133 -42.06 6.68 -12.68
CA ALA A 133 -41.40 7.67 -11.84
C ALA A 133 -40.93 8.84 -12.69
N ALA A 134 -41.21 10.05 -12.23
CA ALA A 134 -40.83 11.29 -12.91
C ALA A 134 -39.57 11.88 -12.26
N PHE A 135 -38.56 12.19 -13.08
CA PHE A 135 -37.30 12.78 -12.65
C PHE A 135 -37.08 14.14 -13.31
N PRO A 136 -36.50 15.11 -12.58
CA PRO A 136 -36.14 16.40 -13.14
C PRO A 136 -35.06 16.25 -14.21
N LEU A 137 -35.32 16.82 -15.38
CA LEU A 137 -34.41 16.79 -16.51
C LEU A 137 -33.56 18.05 -16.54
N SER A 138 -32.25 17.89 -16.38
CA SER A 138 -31.29 18.99 -16.43
C SER A 138 -30.56 19.01 -17.78
N THR A 139 -30.14 20.19 -18.21
CA THR A 139 -29.33 20.35 -19.42
C THR A 139 -27.94 20.83 -19.05
N CYS A 140 -26.90 20.16 -19.55
CA CYS A 140 -25.52 20.60 -19.38
C CYS A 140 -25.29 21.88 -20.21
N PRO A 141 -24.92 23.02 -19.60
CA PRO A 141 -24.82 24.29 -20.31
C PRO A 141 -23.74 24.29 -21.41
N SER A 142 -22.66 23.54 -21.20
CA SER A 142 -21.52 23.49 -22.14
C SER A 142 -21.72 22.51 -23.30
N THR A 143 -22.49 21.44 -23.11
CA THR A 143 -22.64 20.38 -24.12
C THR A 143 -24.02 20.32 -24.74
N GLY A 144 -25.04 20.89 -24.08
CA GLY A 144 -26.45 20.73 -24.43
C GLY A 144 -27.02 19.36 -24.05
N PHE A 145 -26.23 18.47 -23.45
CA PHE A 145 -26.71 17.12 -23.11
C PHE A 145 -27.73 17.18 -21.99
N LYS A 146 -28.86 16.50 -22.21
CA LYS A 146 -29.89 16.31 -21.19
C LYS A 146 -29.51 15.14 -20.28
N PHE A 147 -29.68 15.29 -18.98
CA PHE A 147 -29.39 14.25 -18.01
C PHE A 147 -30.29 14.37 -16.79
N PHE A 148 -30.43 13.28 -16.05
CA PHE A 148 -31.16 13.21 -14.79
C PHE A 148 -30.42 12.29 -13.80
N TYR A 149 -30.82 12.35 -12.54
CA TYR A 149 -30.32 11.46 -11.50
C TYR A 149 -31.43 10.51 -11.06
N CYS A 150 -31.11 9.23 -10.92
CA CYS A 150 -32.03 8.24 -10.39
C CYS A 150 -31.29 7.14 -9.64
N VAL A 151 -31.99 6.46 -8.75
CA VAL A 151 -31.55 5.18 -8.18
C VAL A 151 -32.11 4.08 -9.07
N LEU A 152 -31.23 3.37 -9.77
CA LEU A 152 -31.62 2.41 -10.80
C LEU A 152 -31.45 0.97 -10.30
N PRO A 153 -32.46 0.09 -10.44
CA PRO A 153 -32.30 -1.32 -10.14
C PRO A 153 -31.20 -1.95 -11.00
N VAL A 154 -30.36 -2.79 -10.40
CA VAL A 154 -29.16 -3.39 -11.03
C VAL A 154 -29.50 -4.12 -12.33
N ARG A 155 -30.69 -4.71 -12.42
CA ARG A 155 -31.18 -5.41 -13.62
C ARG A 155 -31.36 -4.53 -14.87
N TYR A 156 -31.35 -3.20 -14.75
CA TYR A 156 -31.43 -2.31 -15.91
C TYR A 156 -30.06 -1.76 -16.34
N ILE A 157 -29.02 -2.04 -15.55
CA ILE A 157 -27.66 -1.59 -15.81
C ILE A 157 -26.96 -2.59 -16.74
N ASN A 158 -26.25 -2.08 -17.73
CA ASN A 158 -25.38 -2.83 -18.62
C ASN A 158 -24.01 -2.13 -18.70
N ASN A 159 -22.94 -2.87 -18.95
CA ASN A 159 -21.61 -2.30 -19.11
C ASN A 159 -21.43 -1.62 -20.47
N ASP A 160 -20.92 -0.38 -20.49
CA ASP A 160 -20.60 0.29 -21.74
C ASP A 160 -19.19 -0.06 -22.24
N THR A 161 -19.08 -1.07 -23.09
CA THR A 161 -17.77 -1.44 -23.66
C THR A 161 -17.20 -0.42 -24.64
N GLN A 162 -18.01 0.51 -25.17
CA GLN A 162 -17.57 1.52 -26.14
C GLN A 162 -16.92 2.73 -25.48
N LEU A 163 -17.50 3.18 -24.36
CA LEU A 163 -17.02 4.32 -23.58
C LEU A 163 -16.08 3.91 -22.43
N GLN A 164 -16.16 2.66 -21.96
CA GLN A 164 -15.34 2.11 -20.89
C GLN A 164 -14.81 0.71 -21.24
N PRO A 165 -13.70 0.64 -21.98
CA PRO A 165 -13.13 -0.65 -22.41
C PRO A 165 -12.39 -1.38 -21.28
N ARG A 166 -12.07 -0.69 -20.18
CA ARG A 166 -11.21 -1.20 -19.09
C ARG A 166 -11.87 -2.37 -18.36
N PRO A 167 -11.14 -3.47 -18.07
CA PRO A 167 -11.65 -4.54 -17.23
C PRO A 167 -11.71 -4.15 -15.74
N LEU A 168 -12.41 -4.95 -14.95
CA LEU A 168 -12.36 -4.92 -13.50
C LEU A 168 -11.00 -5.44 -13.02
N GLU A 169 -10.55 -4.90 -11.89
CA GLU A 169 -9.29 -5.26 -11.24
C GLU A 169 -9.60 -5.76 -9.83
N LEU A 170 -9.04 -6.90 -9.46
CA LEU A 170 -9.30 -7.57 -8.18
C LEU A 170 -9.03 -6.65 -6.99
N LYS A 171 -7.82 -6.10 -6.91
CA LYS A 171 -7.39 -5.25 -5.79
C LYS A 171 -8.32 -4.03 -5.63
N ARG A 172 -8.60 -3.33 -6.74
CA ARG A 172 -9.46 -2.15 -6.74
C ARG A 172 -10.90 -2.46 -6.39
N LEU A 173 -11.45 -3.58 -6.87
CA LEU A 173 -12.79 -4.03 -6.52
C LEU A 173 -12.89 -4.36 -5.03
N TRP A 174 -11.90 -5.06 -4.49
CA TRP A 174 -11.84 -5.44 -3.09
C TRP A 174 -11.76 -4.22 -2.17
N ASP A 175 -10.86 -3.28 -2.45
CA ASP A 175 -10.70 -2.06 -1.67
C ASP A 175 -12.00 -1.24 -1.64
N LEU A 176 -12.67 -1.12 -2.80
CA LEU A 176 -13.97 -0.44 -2.90
C LEU A 176 -15.08 -1.20 -2.19
N TYR A 177 -15.11 -2.54 -2.26
CA TYR A 177 -16.08 -3.35 -1.54
C TYR A 177 -15.98 -3.10 -0.03
N ARG A 178 -14.78 -3.22 0.53
CA ARG A 178 -14.56 -3.01 1.97
C ARG A 178 -15.00 -1.61 2.41
N HIS A 179 -14.68 -0.60 1.61
CA HIS A 179 -15.07 0.77 1.91
C HIS A 179 -16.59 0.98 1.81
N LEU A 180 -17.23 0.56 0.73
CA LEU A 180 -18.65 0.85 0.45
C LEU A 180 -19.65 0.01 1.26
N VAL A 181 -19.18 -1.04 1.94
CA VAL A 181 -19.99 -1.78 2.92
C VAL A 181 -20.24 -0.95 4.19
N VAL A 182 -19.29 -0.11 4.58
CA VAL A 182 -19.37 0.72 5.81
C VAL A 182 -19.46 2.22 5.55
N SER A 183 -19.28 2.65 4.30
CA SER A 183 -19.27 4.06 3.92
C SER A 183 -20.22 4.35 2.76
N SER A 184 -20.70 5.60 2.71
CA SER A 184 -21.53 6.09 1.61
C SER A 184 -20.71 6.34 0.35
N GLN A 185 -21.29 6.04 -0.81
CA GLN A 185 -20.70 6.44 -2.08
C GLN A 185 -20.91 7.95 -2.28
N LEU A 186 -19.82 8.70 -2.50
CA LEU A 186 -19.90 10.17 -2.63
C LEU A 186 -20.30 10.63 -4.03
N THR A 187 -20.05 9.82 -5.06
CA THR A 187 -20.24 10.20 -6.47
C THR A 187 -21.06 9.12 -7.18
N PRO A 188 -22.17 9.46 -7.84
CA PRO A 188 -23.00 8.47 -8.53
C PRO A 188 -22.27 7.86 -9.72
N SER A 189 -22.71 6.66 -10.12
CA SER A 189 -22.23 6.04 -11.36
C SER A 189 -22.75 6.80 -12.57
N VAL A 190 -21.94 6.95 -13.63
CA VAL A 190 -22.36 7.72 -14.81
C VAL A 190 -22.72 6.78 -15.94
N CYS A 191 -23.91 7.00 -16.49
CA CYS A 191 -24.52 6.17 -17.50
C CYS A 191 -25.05 7.00 -18.67
N ARG A 192 -25.34 6.33 -19.79
CA ARG A 192 -26.11 6.88 -20.90
C ARG A 192 -27.30 5.97 -21.21
N LEU A 193 -28.39 6.56 -21.65
CA LEU A 193 -29.56 5.88 -22.18
C LEU A 193 -29.49 5.92 -23.70
N GLU A 194 -29.52 4.76 -24.35
CA GLU A 194 -29.56 4.62 -25.81
C GLU A 194 -30.50 3.45 -26.18
N ASN A 195 -31.48 3.72 -27.04
CA ASN A 195 -32.48 2.72 -27.47
C ASN A 195 -33.16 2.01 -26.28
N GLY A 196 -33.53 2.77 -25.25
CA GLY A 196 -34.13 2.24 -24.01
C GLY A 196 -33.16 1.50 -23.07
N MET A 197 -31.91 1.30 -23.46
CA MET A 197 -30.92 0.58 -22.66
C MET A 197 -30.01 1.55 -21.90
N VAL A 198 -29.77 1.27 -20.62
CA VAL A 198 -28.84 2.05 -19.78
C VAL A 198 -27.46 1.40 -19.80
N TYR A 199 -26.47 2.15 -20.23
CA TYR A 199 -25.06 1.75 -20.31
C TYR A 199 -24.22 2.56 -19.32
N LEU A 200 -23.59 1.87 -18.36
CA LEU A 200 -22.68 2.46 -17.39
C LEU A 200 -21.28 2.54 -17.98
N PHE A 201 -20.73 3.75 -18.03
CA PHE A 201 -19.39 4.01 -18.59
C PHE A 201 -18.41 4.66 -17.61
N ASP A 202 -18.88 5.19 -16.48
CA ASP A 202 -18.00 5.64 -15.40
C ASP A 202 -18.47 5.12 -14.04
N GLY A 203 -17.51 4.68 -13.23
CA GLY A 203 -17.77 4.06 -11.92
C GLY A 203 -17.92 2.54 -11.92
N GLN A 204 -17.43 1.81 -12.94
CA GLN A 204 -17.62 0.35 -13.04
C GLN A 204 -17.19 -0.44 -11.79
N HIS A 205 -16.02 -0.14 -11.20
CA HIS A 205 -15.55 -0.86 -10.00
C HIS A 205 -16.39 -0.51 -8.77
N LYS A 206 -16.92 0.72 -8.71
CA LYS A 206 -17.82 1.16 -7.63
C LYS A 206 -19.15 0.42 -7.72
N ALA A 207 -19.75 0.40 -8.91
CA ALA A 207 -20.99 -0.33 -9.16
C ALA A 207 -20.83 -1.83 -8.88
N ALA A 208 -19.75 -2.45 -9.39
CA ALA A 208 -19.44 -3.85 -9.12
C ALA A 208 -19.29 -4.13 -7.62
N ALA A 209 -18.58 -3.27 -6.88
CA ALA A 209 -18.43 -3.40 -5.42
C ALA A 209 -19.77 -3.29 -4.67
N GLN A 210 -20.63 -2.35 -5.07
CA GLN A 210 -21.97 -2.19 -4.47
C GLN A 210 -22.87 -3.41 -4.71
N ILE A 211 -22.88 -3.94 -5.94
CA ILE A 211 -23.62 -5.15 -6.29
C ILE A 211 -23.08 -6.34 -5.47
N TRP A 212 -21.76 -6.41 -5.31
CA TRP A 212 -21.14 -7.46 -4.50
C TRP A 212 -21.53 -7.38 -3.03
N ALA A 213 -21.66 -6.17 -2.49
CA ALA A 213 -22.19 -5.88 -1.16
C ALA A 213 -23.71 -6.14 -1.03
N GLY A 214 -24.37 -6.65 -2.08
CA GLY A 214 -25.78 -7.03 -2.05
C GLY A 214 -26.76 -5.88 -2.31
N ARG A 215 -26.28 -4.70 -2.74
CA ARG A 215 -27.18 -3.60 -3.10
C ARG A 215 -27.95 -3.97 -4.37
N LYS A 216 -29.28 -3.80 -4.33
CA LYS A 216 -30.20 -4.12 -5.44
C LYS A 216 -30.37 -2.96 -6.42
N GLU A 217 -29.96 -1.76 -6.00
CA GLU A 217 -30.10 -0.52 -6.75
C GLU A 217 -28.82 0.32 -6.61
N ILE A 218 -28.52 1.13 -7.62
CA ILE A 218 -27.31 1.96 -7.69
C ILE A 218 -27.71 3.39 -8.04
N GLU A 219 -27.07 4.36 -7.39
CA GLU A 219 -27.20 5.78 -7.72
C GLU A 219 -26.53 6.08 -9.07
N CYS A 220 -27.31 6.60 -10.01
CA CYS A 220 -26.90 6.85 -11.38
C CYS A 220 -27.17 8.30 -11.81
N LYS A 221 -26.22 8.88 -12.53
CA LYS A 221 -26.41 10.04 -13.40
C LYS A 221 -26.55 9.52 -14.83
N ILE A 222 -27.69 9.77 -15.47
CA ILE A 222 -27.99 9.20 -16.80
C ILE A 222 -28.12 10.32 -17.82
N TYR A 223 -27.27 10.28 -18.85
CA TYR A 223 -27.40 11.14 -20.04
C TYR A 223 -28.42 10.54 -21.02
N LEU A 224 -29.36 11.35 -21.51
CA LEU A 224 -30.34 10.96 -22.52
C LEU A 224 -29.75 11.12 -23.92
N GLU A 225 -29.64 10.01 -24.66
CA GLU A 225 -29.21 9.97 -26.06
C GLU A 225 -28.05 10.94 -26.39
N PRO A 226 -26.95 10.93 -25.61
CA PRO A 226 -25.87 11.87 -25.82
C PRO A 226 -25.09 11.55 -27.10
N GLU A 227 -24.43 12.56 -27.65
CA GLU A 227 -23.44 12.34 -28.70
C GLU A 227 -22.25 11.54 -28.13
N THR A 228 -22.16 10.27 -28.51
CA THR A 228 -21.20 9.29 -27.95
C THR A 228 -19.75 9.72 -28.13
N LYS A 229 -19.39 10.34 -29.25
CA LYS A 229 -18.01 10.79 -29.51
C LYS A 229 -17.57 11.86 -28.51
N LYS A 230 -18.38 12.91 -28.33
CA LYS A 230 -18.10 14.02 -27.40
C LYS A 230 -18.10 13.56 -25.94
N LEU A 231 -18.99 12.61 -25.60
CA LEU A 231 -19.01 12.00 -24.27
C LEU A 231 -17.73 11.17 -24.01
N LYS A 232 -17.27 10.42 -25.01
CA LYS A 232 -16.00 9.67 -24.95
C LYS A 232 -14.80 10.58 -24.72
N GLU A 233 -14.71 11.67 -25.49
CA GLU A 233 -13.64 12.68 -25.36
C GLU A 233 -13.67 13.33 -23.96
N THR A 234 -14.85 13.68 -23.47
CA THR A 234 -15.03 14.25 -22.12
C THR A 234 -14.57 13.27 -21.04
N ASN A 235 -14.96 12.01 -21.15
CA ASN A 235 -14.57 10.96 -20.19
C ASN A 235 -13.04 10.76 -20.20
N LEU A 236 -12.41 10.74 -21.37
CA LEU A 236 -10.96 10.63 -21.49
C LEU A 236 -10.24 11.82 -20.84
N VAL A 237 -10.67 13.05 -21.10
CA VAL A 237 -10.06 14.25 -20.51
C VAL A 237 -10.24 14.30 -18.98
N ALA A 238 -11.40 13.90 -18.47
CA ALA A 238 -11.67 13.90 -17.04
C ALA A 238 -10.79 12.90 -16.27
N HIS A 239 -10.61 11.69 -16.82
CA HIS A 239 -9.81 10.64 -16.18
C HIS A 239 -8.29 10.79 -16.42
N ASP A 240 -7.89 11.66 -17.35
CA ASP A 240 -6.50 11.95 -17.68
C ASP A 240 -6.04 13.30 -17.07
N LYS A 241 -6.52 14.43 -17.61
CA LYS A 241 -5.99 15.78 -17.31
C LYS A 241 -6.59 16.44 -16.08
N LEU A 242 -7.85 16.12 -15.75
CA LEU A 242 -8.61 16.79 -14.67
C LEU A 242 -8.79 15.90 -13.44
N ARG A 243 -7.89 14.93 -13.27
CA ARG A 243 -7.92 14.02 -12.14
C ARG A 243 -7.77 14.80 -10.83
N GLN A 244 -8.63 14.51 -9.85
CA GLN A 244 -8.51 15.08 -8.50
C GLN A 244 -7.17 14.67 -7.88
N MET A 245 -6.53 15.60 -7.15
CA MET A 245 -5.29 15.32 -6.45
C MET A 245 -5.46 14.12 -5.50
N PRO A 246 -4.54 13.14 -5.55
CA PRO A 246 -4.59 12.00 -4.64
C PRO A 246 -4.22 12.41 -3.23
N PHE A 247 -4.73 11.65 -2.26
CA PHE A 247 -4.17 11.63 -0.92
C PHE A 247 -2.78 10.99 -0.99
N PHE A 248 -1.77 11.74 -0.58
CA PHE A 248 -0.39 11.25 -0.58
C PHE A 248 -0.24 10.11 0.42
N THR A 249 0.43 9.06 -0.01
CA THR A 249 0.78 7.88 0.80
C THR A 249 2.05 8.10 1.60
N SER A 250 2.99 8.91 1.11
CA SER A 250 4.22 9.16 1.85
C SER A 250 4.02 10.12 3.02
N VAL A 251 4.57 9.74 4.16
CA VAL A 251 4.72 10.61 5.34
C VAL A 251 5.51 11.87 4.97
N LEU A 252 6.43 11.74 4.01
CA LEU A 252 7.28 12.81 3.51
C LEU A 252 6.49 13.95 2.86
N ILE A 253 5.69 13.64 1.84
CA ILE A 253 4.92 14.65 1.13
C ILE A 253 3.82 15.21 2.02
N SER A 254 3.25 14.38 2.90
CA SER A 254 2.33 14.85 3.94
C SER A 254 2.99 15.86 4.89
N LYS A 255 4.24 15.62 5.32
CA LYS A 255 5.01 16.58 6.12
C LYS A 255 5.30 17.86 5.32
N TRP A 256 5.61 17.79 4.03
CA TRP A 256 5.79 19.00 3.21
C TRP A 256 4.50 19.80 3.08
N ALA A 257 3.38 19.14 2.79
CA ALA A 257 2.06 19.77 2.74
C ALA A 257 1.67 20.39 4.10
N SER A 258 2.18 19.87 5.21
CA SER A 258 1.96 20.46 6.53
C SER A 258 2.90 21.63 6.84
N ILE A 259 4.20 21.51 6.54
CA ILE A 259 5.23 22.52 6.83
C ILE A 259 5.10 23.73 5.89
N PHE A 260 4.65 23.49 4.67
CA PHE A 260 4.55 24.48 3.59
C PHE A 260 3.14 24.51 3.02
N SER A 261 2.10 24.47 3.86
CA SER A 261 0.72 24.34 3.37
C SER A 261 0.35 25.36 2.30
N GLU A 262 0.72 26.63 2.50
CA GLU A 262 0.44 27.71 1.55
C GLU A 262 1.29 27.59 0.28
N GLU A 263 2.61 27.40 0.40
CA GLU A 263 3.51 27.28 -0.75
C GLU A 263 3.27 26.00 -1.55
N TRP A 264 2.94 24.90 -0.87
CA TRP A 264 2.63 23.61 -1.47
C TRP A 264 1.34 23.68 -2.26
N GLN A 265 0.28 24.28 -1.70
CA GLN A 265 -0.99 24.44 -2.41
C GLN A 265 -0.81 25.34 -3.64
N GLN A 266 -0.13 26.48 -3.49
CA GLN A 266 0.17 27.37 -4.62
C GLN A 266 1.05 26.69 -5.67
N TYR A 267 2.01 25.88 -5.24
CA TYR A 267 2.84 25.09 -6.15
C TYR A 267 1.98 24.10 -6.95
N MET A 268 1.09 23.35 -6.29
CA MET A 268 0.22 22.38 -6.94
C MET A 268 -0.81 23.02 -7.89
N ASP A 269 -1.21 24.25 -7.63
CA ASP A 269 -2.17 25.00 -8.45
C ASP A 269 -1.51 25.69 -9.66
N LEU A 270 -0.30 26.25 -9.49
CA LEU A 270 0.33 27.12 -10.48
C LEU A 270 1.43 26.43 -11.31
N ALA A 271 2.06 25.38 -10.79
CA ALA A 271 3.20 24.76 -11.45
C ALA A 271 2.79 23.87 -12.62
N LYS A 272 3.43 24.11 -13.77
CA LYS A 272 3.33 23.23 -14.95
C LYS A 272 4.06 21.90 -14.74
N ASP A 273 5.11 21.91 -13.93
CA ASP A 273 5.91 20.74 -13.57
C ASP A 273 5.64 20.39 -12.11
N LYS A 274 4.87 19.31 -11.91
CA LYS A 274 4.48 18.77 -10.60
C LYS A 274 5.46 17.66 -10.22
N SER A 275 6.66 18.03 -9.79
CA SER A 275 7.76 17.15 -9.38
C SER A 275 8.50 17.72 -8.16
N GLU A 276 9.32 16.93 -7.47
CA GLU A 276 10.18 17.49 -6.41
C GLU A 276 11.10 18.60 -6.97
N THR A 277 11.55 18.44 -8.23
CA THR A 277 12.39 19.42 -8.92
C THR A 277 11.63 20.73 -9.17
N GLY A 278 10.36 20.63 -9.57
CA GLY A 278 9.45 21.76 -9.69
C GLY A 278 9.23 22.44 -8.34
N PHE A 279 9.06 21.67 -7.26
CA PHE A 279 8.87 22.23 -5.92
C PHE A 279 10.10 22.99 -5.40
N VAL A 280 11.30 22.44 -5.58
CA VAL A 280 12.56 23.13 -5.23
C VAL A 280 12.70 24.44 -6.03
N SER A 281 12.38 24.40 -7.32
CA SER A 281 12.40 25.60 -8.17
C SER A 281 11.37 26.64 -7.70
N PHE A 282 10.19 26.20 -7.28
CA PHE A 282 9.14 27.05 -6.74
C PHE A 282 9.57 27.72 -5.42
N LEU A 283 10.10 26.96 -4.46
CA LEU A 283 10.63 27.51 -3.21
C LEU A 283 11.75 28.51 -3.47
N SER A 284 12.60 28.25 -4.47
CA SER A 284 13.66 29.17 -4.88
C SER A 284 13.09 30.49 -5.42
N SER A 285 12.01 30.43 -6.20
CA SER A 285 11.30 31.63 -6.68
C SER A 285 10.67 32.47 -5.56
N ARG A 286 10.38 31.85 -4.40
CA ARG A 286 9.85 32.48 -3.20
C ARG A 286 10.94 33.01 -2.24
N GLY A 287 12.21 32.94 -2.63
CA GLY A 287 13.33 33.53 -1.89
C GLY A 287 14.16 32.55 -1.05
N LYS A 288 13.83 31.26 -1.04
CA LYS A 288 14.72 30.25 -0.41
C LYS A 288 15.92 29.96 -1.29
N LYS A 289 17.07 29.63 -0.68
CA LYS A 289 18.21 29.16 -1.47
C LYS A 289 17.92 27.74 -1.98
N LYS A 290 18.29 27.44 -3.23
CA LYS A 290 18.12 26.09 -3.81
C LYS A 290 18.72 24.99 -2.92
N THR A 291 19.89 25.23 -2.35
CA THR A 291 20.56 24.30 -1.43
C THR A 291 19.79 24.08 -0.14
N GLU A 292 19.13 25.12 0.38
CA GLU A 292 18.28 25.03 1.57
C GLU A 292 17.04 24.19 1.26
N ALA A 293 16.35 24.46 0.15
CA ALA A 293 15.17 23.69 -0.28
C ALA A 293 15.48 22.20 -0.48
N ILE A 294 16.62 21.88 -1.11
CA ILE A 294 17.08 20.48 -1.26
C ILE A 294 17.37 19.85 0.09
N HIS A 295 18.07 20.55 0.99
CA HIS A 295 18.37 20.05 2.32
C HIS A 295 17.12 19.82 3.16
N MET A 296 16.07 20.62 2.97
CA MET A 296 14.78 20.42 3.66
C MET A 296 14.10 19.13 3.20
N ILE A 297 14.11 18.85 1.89
CA ILE A 297 13.61 17.58 1.34
C ILE A 297 14.45 16.41 1.88
N GLU A 298 15.78 16.54 1.81
CA GLU A 298 16.73 15.53 2.28
C GLU A 298 16.53 15.21 3.77
N SER A 299 16.41 16.23 4.62
CA SER A 299 16.19 16.06 6.06
C SER A 299 14.89 15.32 6.32
N ASN A 300 13.79 15.76 5.70
CA ASN A 300 12.49 15.12 5.92
C ASN A 300 12.48 13.64 5.49
N ILE A 301 13.22 13.27 4.44
CA ILE A 301 13.39 11.85 4.05
C ILE A 301 14.08 11.09 5.18
N TYR A 302 15.21 11.58 5.68
CA TYR A 302 15.95 10.92 6.74
C TYR A 302 15.17 10.84 8.04
N ASP A 303 14.52 11.94 8.44
CA ASP A 303 13.70 12.03 9.64
C ASP A 303 12.54 11.04 9.55
N SER A 304 11.90 10.89 8.38
CA SER A 304 10.85 9.89 8.18
C SER A 304 11.32 8.45 8.40
N ILE A 305 12.58 8.13 8.06
CA ILE A 305 13.16 6.79 8.27
C ILE A 305 13.55 6.60 9.75
N LEU A 306 14.12 7.64 10.37
CA LEU A 306 14.64 7.58 11.73
C LEU A 306 13.56 7.59 12.81
N GLU A 307 12.49 8.34 12.57
CA GLU A 307 11.37 8.48 13.50
C GLU A 307 10.38 7.32 13.43
N ASP A 308 10.46 6.47 12.40
CA ASP A 308 9.60 5.29 12.26
C ASP A 308 9.80 4.33 13.44
N ASP A 309 8.71 3.98 14.13
CA ASP A 309 8.74 3.13 15.32
C ASP A 309 9.19 1.69 15.00
N THR A 310 9.12 1.26 13.74
CA THR A 310 9.57 -0.07 13.31
C THR A 310 11.08 -0.14 13.04
N ASN A 311 11.79 1.00 13.05
CA ASN A 311 13.22 1.06 12.80
C ASN A 311 14.03 0.70 14.06
N LYS A 312 14.62 -0.51 14.07
CA LYS A 312 15.42 -1.06 15.17
C LYS A 312 16.68 -0.26 15.45
N VAL A 313 17.23 0.46 14.48
CA VAL A 313 18.45 1.27 14.67
C VAL A 313 18.20 2.45 15.62
N ARG A 314 16.95 2.92 15.75
CA ARG A 314 16.57 4.07 16.57
C ARG A 314 17.04 3.96 18.03
N LYS A 315 16.94 2.78 18.64
CA LYS A 315 17.39 2.52 20.03
C LYS A 315 18.91 2.52 20.21
N TYR A 316 19.67 2.54 19.12
CA TYR A 316 21.13 2.56 19.11
C TYR A 316 21.71 3.92 18.67
N LEU A 317 20.89 4.97 18.58
CA LEU A 317 21.32 6.34 18.27
C LEU A 317 21.50 7.17 19.54
N GLU A 318 22.64 7.88 19.65
CA GLU A 318 22.93 8.79 20.77
C GLU A 318 21.89 9.92 20.90
N ASP A 319 21.40 10.43 19.77
CA ASP A 319 20.53 11.61 19.71
C ASP A 319 19.13 11.40 20.33
N TYR A 320 18.76 10.17 20.67
CA TYR A 320 17.45 9.80 21.22
C TYR A 320 17.50 9.33 22.70
N SER A 321 18.68 9.22 23.34
CA SER A 321 18.79 8.92 24.79
C SER A 321 20.13 9.34 25.39
N ARG A 322 20.15 9.96 26.58
CA ARG A 322 21.37 10.50 27.23
C ARG A 322 22.15 9.51 28.12
N ASP A 323 21.62 8.32 28.42
CA ASP A 323 22.10 7.51 29.56
C ASP A 323 22.99 6.29 29.21
N THR A 324 23.32 6.03 27.94
CA THR A 324 24.22 4.91 27.58
C THR A 324 25.14 5.25 26.41
N LYS A 325 26.38 4.72 26.43
CA LYS A 325 27.29 4.77 25.28
C LYS A 325 26.64 3.99 24.13
N LYS A 326 26.20 4.70 23.09
CA LYS A 326 25.60 4.11 21.88
C LYS A 326 26.67 3.99 20.77
N PRO A 327 26.49 3.08 19.80
CA PRO A 327 27.46 2.88 18.73
C PRO A 327 27.33 3.91 17.60
N LEU A 328 26.16 4.55 17.46
CA LEU A 328 25.81 5.36 16.30
C LEU A 328 25.33 6.77 16.69
N THR A 329 25.62 7.72 15.80
CA THR A 329 25.03 9.06 15.79
C THR A 329 24.30 9.27 14.47
N VAL A 330 23.32 10.18 14.43
CA VAL A 330 22.61 10.52 13.18
C VAL A 330 23.59 10.99 12.10
N GLY A 331 24.61 11.77 12.49
CA GLY A 331 25.66 12.23 11.57
C GLY A 331 26.47 11.09 10.94
N ARG A 332 26.82 10.04 11.72
CA ARG A 332 27.52 8.86 11.18
C ARG A 332 26.63 8.08 10.22
N LEU A 333 25.36 7.89 10.57
CA LEU A 333 24.40 7.19 9.72
C LEU A 333 24.17 7.94 8.40
N LYS A 334 24.09 9.28 8.43
CA LYS A 334 24.00 10.12 7.22
C LYS A 334 25.17 9.88 6.28
N GLN A 335 26.39 9.84 6.79
CA GLN A 335 27.60 9.68 5.96
C GLN A 335 27.82 8.24 5.48
N ALA A 336 27.53 7.25 6.33
CA ALA A 336 27.80 5.85 6.01
C ALA A 336 26.67 5.18 5.22
N PHE A 337 25.41 5.44 5.59
CA PHE A 337 24.24 4.78 5.04
C PHE A 337 23.44 5.68 4.10
N PHE A 338 22.86 6.79 4.60
CA PHE A 338 21.86 7.53 3.82
C PHE A 338 22.39 8.07 2.49
N LYS A 339 23.58 8.67 2.48
CA LYS A 339 24.22 9.13 1.23
C LYS A 339 24.51 8.03 0.20
N LYS A 340 24.56 6.76 0.63
CA LYS A 340 24.84 5.62 -0.24
C LYS A 340 23.57 4.97 -0.76
N PHE A 341 22.53 4.87 0.06
CA PHE A 341 21.33 4.09 -0.23
C PHE A 341 20.09 4.91 -0.59
N ILE A 342 19.99 6.15 -0.11
CA ILE A 342 18.85 7.03 -0.39
C ILE A 342 19.15 7.85 -1.63
N THR A 343 18.20 7.85 -2.54
CA THR A 343 18.24 8.63 -3.78
C THR A 343 18.23 10.11 -3.44
N SER A 344 19.23 10.82 -3.92
CA SER A 344 19.36 12.24 -3.65
C SER A 344 18.17 13.02 -4.22
N PRO A 345 17.46 13.81 -3.41
CA PRO A 345 16.46 14.73 -3.92
C PRO A 345 17.10 15.90 -4.69
N PRO A 346 16.34 16.57 -5.57
CA PRO A 346 14.95 16.29 -5.92
C PRO A 346 14.81 15.28 -7.06
N LEU A 347 13.72 14.51 -7.07
CA LEU A 347 13.30 13.71 -8.22
C LEU A 347 12.64 14.58 -9.30
N GLY A 348 12.92 14.27 -10.57
CA GLY A 348 12.39 14.97 -11.75
C GLY A 348 11.12 14.34 -12.34
N ILE A 349 10.47 13.46 -11.60
CA ILE A 349 9.26 12.73 -12.00
C ILE A 349 8.01 13.36 -11.38
N ASP A 350 6.85 12.97 -11.91
CA ASP A 350 5.56 13.41 -11.38
C ASP A 350 5.43 13.14 -9.86
N ILE A 351 4.80 14.07 -9.14
CA ILE A 351 4.74 14.06 -7.69
C ILE A 351 3.96 12.87 -7.13
N GLU A 352 2.95 12.34 -7.85
CA GLU A 352 2.23 11.13 -7.44
C GLU A 352 3.14 9.89 -7.56
N GLN A 353 3.93 9.83 -8.64
CA GLN A 353 4.89 8.75 -8.82
C GLN A 353 6.04 8.87 -7.80
N SER A 354 6.50 10.08 -7.55
CA SER A 354 7.50 10.40 -6.53
C SER A 354 7.02 9.96 -5.15
N ASP A 355 5.77 10.26 -4.79
CA ASP A 355 5.14 9.84 -3.53
C ASP A 355 5.24 8.33 -3.31
N ARG A 356 4.80 7.54 -4.29
CA ARG A 356 4.83 6.08 -4.23
C ARG A 356 6.26 5.55 -4.13
N LEU A 357 7.19 6.09 -4.91
CA LEU A 357 8.57 5.62 -4.92
C LEU A 357 9.32 5.99 -3.63
N ARG A 358 9.09 7.19 -3.08
CA ARG A 358 9.65 7.60 -1.79
C ARG A 358 9.12 6.76 -0.64
N GLU A 359 7.86 6.33 -0.70
CA GLU A 359 7.30 5.38 0.26
C GLU A 359 8.03 4.04 0.23
N LEU A 360 8.22 3.47 -0.96
CA LEU A 360 8.98 2.23 -1.15
C LEU A 360 10.44 2.39 -0.67
N GLU A 361 11.09 3.50 -1.01
CA GLU A 361 12.44 3.80 -0.57
C GLU A 361 12.55 3.87 0.96
N ARG A 362 11.58 4.51 1.63
CA ARG A 362 11.54 4.55 3.10
C ARG A 362 11.44 3.14 3.69
N LEU A 363 10.49 2.34 3.20
CA LEU A 363 10.25 0.99 3.70
C LEU A 363 11.45 0.07 3.46
N ASN A 364 12.05 0.13 2.26
CA ASN A 364 13.25 -0.64 1.94
C ASN A 364 14.45 -0.22 2.79
N ALA A 365 14.62 1.08 3.05
CA ALA A 365 15.69 1.58 3.91
C ALA A 365 15.52 1.08 5.35
N ILE A 366 14.30 1.13 5.89
CA ILE A 366 13.99 0.59 7.22
C ILE A 366 14.27 -0.91 7.27
N ARG A 367 13.81 -1.68 6.27
CA ARG A 367 14.05 -3.13 6.20
C ARG A 367 15.54 -3.46 6.17
N LEU A 368 16.31 -2.77 5.32
CA LEU A 368 17.77 -2.97 5.24
C LEU A 368 18.48 -2.62 6.56
N LEU A 369 18.11 -1.50 7.19
CA LEU A 369 18.65 -1.09 8.49
C LEU A 369 18.30 -2.10 9.59
N ASN A 370 17.09 -2.66 9.57
CA ASN A 370 16.65 -3.67 10.52
C ASN A 370 17.45 -4.97 10.36
N ILE A 371 17.65 -5.45 9.13
CA ILE A 371 18.48 -6.63 8.86
C ILE A 371 19.91 -6.40 9.35
N VAL A 372 20.50 -5.24 9.05
CA VAL A 372 21.84 -4.90 9.57
C VAL A 372 21.83 -4.93 11.10
N ALA A 373 20.86 -4.27 11.74
CA ALA A 373 20.76 -4.23 13.20
C ALA A 373 20.62 -5.63 13.82
N ASP A 374 19.85 -6.53 13.21
CA ASP A 374 19.64 -7.88 13.72
C ASP A 374 20.94 -8.69 13.80
N TYR A 375 21.88 -8.49 12.87
CA TYR A 375 23.15 -9.24 12.84
C TYR A 375 24.35 -8.48 13.41
N SER A 376 24.23 -7.19 13.73
CA SER A 376 25.35 -6.40 14.27
C SER A 376 25.06 -5.63 15.56
N LEU A 377 23.81 -5.46 15.98
CA LEU A 377 23.41 -4.67 17.15
C LEU A 377 22.56 -5.46 18.14
N GLU A 378 21.49 -6.10 17.68
CA GLU A 378 20.61 -6.91 18.55
C GLU A 378 21.40 -8.02 19.21
N GLU A 379 21.29 -8.15 20.53
CA GLU A 379 22.03 -9.12 21.37
C GLU A 379 23.57 -9.05 21.30
N MET A 380 24.12 -8.28 20.37
CA MET A 380 25.55 -8.08 20.12
C MET A 380 26.07 -6.83 20.83
N TRP A 381 25.40 -5.67 20.68
CA TRP A 381 25.83 -4.44 21.32
C TRP A 381 25.36 -4.38 22.78
N ASN A 382 26.25 -4.76 23.70
CA ASN A 382 26.00 -4.61 25.14
C ASN A 382 27.21 -3.99 25.88
N PRO A 383 27.24 -2.65 26.06
CA PRO A 383 28.37 -1.97 26.70
C PRO A 383 28.53 -2.28 28.19
N ALA A 384 27.53 -2.88 28.84
CA ALA A 384 27.62 -3.31 30.24
C ALA A 384 28.24 -4.71 30.40
N ARG A 385 27.97 -5.62 29.45
CA ARG A 385 28.49 -6.99 29.47
C ARG A 385 29.93 -7.08 28.96
N MET A 386 30.31 -6.23 28.00
CA MET A 386 31.65 -6.17 27.39
C MET A 386 32.20 -7.55 26.96
N ASP A 387 31.33 -8.40 26.45
CA ASP A 387 31.70 -9.73 25.98
C ASP A 387 32.27 -9.70 24.55
N GLU A 388 32.62 -10.88 24.03
CA GLU A 388 33.14 -11.02 22.67
C GLU A 388 32.18 -10.46 21.62
N ASN A 389 30.87 -10.68 21.80
CA ASN A 389 29.82 -10.14 20.93
C ASN A 389 29.80 -8.62 20.92
N HIS A 390 29.94 -7.97 22.09
CA HIS A 390 30.11 -6.51 22.16
C HIS A 390 31.37 -6.05 21.43
N GLY A 391 32.49 -6.76 21.58
CA GLY A 391 33.72 -6.44 20.86
C GLY A 391 33.58 -6.54 19.34
N VAL A 392 32.86 -7.56 18.85
CA VAL A 392 32.52 -7.72 17.43
C VAL A 392 31.70 -6.53 16.93
N SER A 393 30.62 -6.18 17.65
CA SER A 393 29.77 -5.04 17.32
C SER A 393 30.55 -3.71 17.31
N ASP A 394 31.37 -3.45 18.35
CA ASP A 394 32.19 -2.24 18.43
C ASP A 394 33.12 -2.09 17.22
N ARG A 395 33.77 -3.17 16.78
CA ARG A 395 34.63 -3.16 15.60
C ARG A 395 33.86 -2.84 14.32
N ILE A 396 32.65 -3.40 14.13
CA ILE A 396 31.79 -3.11 12.96
C ILE A 396 31.42 -1.62 12.93
N TYR A 397 31.11 -1.04 14.09
CA TYR A 397 30.65 0.35 14.23
C TYR A 397 31.76 1.40 14.37
N LEU A 398 33.02 1.02 14.27
CA LEU A 398 34.12 1.97 14.09
C LEU A 398 33.91 2.80 12.82
N ASN A 399 34.31 4.07 12.86
CA ASN A 399 34.03 5.05 11.80
C ASN A 399 34.46 4.59 10.39
N GLY A 400 35.64 3.99 10.27
CA GLY A 400 36.14 3.45 9.00
C GLY A 400 35.39 2.20 8.55
N SER A 401 35.14 1.30 9.51
CA SER A 401 34.49 0.01 9.28
C SER A 401 33.05 0.18 8.83
N LEU A 402 32.26 1.01 9.51
CA LEU A 402 30.87 1.24 9.14
C LEU A 402 30.75 1.75 7.71
N LYS A 403 31.58 2.72 7.30
CA LYS A 403 31.59 3.24 5.92
C LYS A 403 31.97 2.16 4.90
N ALA A 404 32.99 1.37 5.21
CA ALA A 404 33.45 0.29 4.34
C ALA A 404 32.41 -0.82 4.21
N VAL A 405 31.76 -1.20 5.32
CA VAL A 405 30.68 -2.20 5.37
C VAL A 405 29.47 -1.71 4.59
N CYS A 406 29.00 -0.47 4.79
CA CYS A 406 27.89 0.07 4.00
C CYS A 406 28.20 0.11 2.50
N SER A 407 29.46 0.38 2.11
CA SER A 407 29.88 0.26 0.70
C SER A 407 29.89 -1.18 0.19
N LEU A 408 30.35 -2.14 0.99
CA LEU A 408 30.29 -3.56 0.64
C LEU A 408 28.85 -4.03 0.48
N ILE A 409 27.96 -3.65 1.41
CA ILE A 409 26.52 -3.93 1.31
C ILE A 409 25.96 -3.30 0.04
N LYS A 410 26.24 -2.02 -0.24
CA LYS A 410 25.76 -1.35 -1.46
C LYS A 410 26.21 -2.09 -2.71
N ASP A 411 27.49 -2.44 -2.80
CA ASP A 411 28.03 -3.15 -3.95
C ASP A 411 27.38 -4.54 -4.09
N THR A 412 27.15 -5.23 -2.98
CA THR A 412 26.54 -6.57 -2.97
C THR A 412 25.06 -6.51 -3.37
N VAL A 413 24.28 -5.63 -2.76
CA VAL A 413 22.86 -5.40 -3.10
C VAL A 413 22.74 -4.98 -4.56
N SER A 414 23.64 -4.13 -5.06
CA SER A 414 23.64 -3.75 -6.47
C SER A 414 23.84 -4.94 -7.40
N ASN A 415 24.66 -5.92 -7.03
CA ASN A 415 24.85 -7.13 -7.84
C ASN A 415 23.67 -8.10 -7.73
N ILE A 416 23.09 -8.28 -6.55
CA ILE A 416 21.91 -9.13 -6.34
C ILE A 416 20.73 -8.60 -7.15
N LEU A 417 20.53 -7.28 -7.14
CA LEU A 417 19.48 -6.62 -7.91
C LEU A 417 19.85 -6.39 -9.38
N GLU A 418 20.98 -6.95 -9.84
CA GLU A 418 21.48 -6.85 -11.23
C GLU A 418 21.61 -5.41 -11.76
N LEU A 419 21.98 -4.48 -10.87
CA LEU A 419 22.17 -3.06 -11.18
C LEU A 419 23.58 -2.80 -11.67
N TYR A 420 23.73 -2.76 -12.99
CA TYR A 420 25.02 -2.52 -13.63
C TYR A 420 25.26 -1.04 -13.95
N ASP A 421 24.20 -0.26 -14.22
CA ASP A 421 24.32 1.16 -14.52
C ASP A 421 24.55 2.01 -13.25
N GLU A 422 25.36 3.06 -13.37
CA GLU A 422 25.69 3.92 -12.23
C GLU A 422 24.47 4.72 -11.74
N ASN A 423 23.54 5.08 -12.62
CA ASN A 423 22.32 5.80 -12.24
C ASN A 423 21.35 4.86 -11.52
N GLU A 424 21.20 3.62 -11.99
CA GLU A 424 20.39 2.61 -11.29
C GLU A 424 20.92 2.33 -9.88
N ARG A 425 22.26 2.30 -9.71
CA ARG A 425 22.91 2.17 -8.39
C ARG A 425 22.73 3.37 -7.47
N LYS A 426 22.38 4.56 -8.00
CA LYS A 426 22.00 5.74 -7.19
C LYS A 426 20.57 5.60 -6.67
N GLU A 427 19.73 4.84 -7.38
CA GLU A 427 18.33 4.56 -7.08
C GLU A 427 18.12 3.14 -6.53
N ILE A 428 19.08 2.65 -5.74
CA ILE A 428 19.13 1.25 -5.30
C ILE A 428 17.91 0.84 -4.46
N LEU A 429 17.42 1.72 -3.58
CA LEU A 429 16.24 1.46 -2.75
C LEU A 429 14.95 2.08 -3.29
N LEU A 430 15.02 2.94 -4.30
CA LEU A 430 13.86 3.62 -4.92
C LEU A 430 13.11 2.69 -5.89
N ARG A 431 12.74 1.50 -5.44
CA ARG A 431 12.12 0.45 -6.26
C ARG A 431 11.37 -0.57 -5.41
N GLU A 432 10.62 -1.44 -6.07
CA GLU A 432 10.10 -2.65 -5.42
C GLU A 432 11.19 -3.72 -5.45
N ILE A 433 11.41 -4.40 -4.31
CA ILE A 433 12.41 -5.46 -4.16
C ILE A 433 11.65 -6.73 -3.78
N SER A 434 11.87 -7.82 -4.51
CA SER A 434 11.13 -9.06 -4.26
C SER A 434 11.57 -9.71 -2.94
N GLU A 435 10.71 -10.55 -2.34
CA GLU A 435 11.07 -11.30 -1.13
C GLU A 435 12.27 -12.23 -1.39
N HIS A 436 12.38 -12.79 -2.60
CA HIS A 436 13.52 -13.61 -2.98
C HIS A 436 14.85 -12.83 -2.94
N ASP A 437 14.85 -11.61 -3.48
CA ASP A 437 16.04 -10.76 -3.46
C ASP A 437 16.37 -10.33 -2.02
N TRP A 438 15.36 -10.04 -1.21
CA TRP A 438 15.56 -9.76 0.22
C TRP A 438 16.20 -10.93 0.97
N ASP A 439 15.81 -12.17 0.69
CA ASP A 439 16.45 -13.35 1.28
C ASP A 439 17.94 -13.45 0.90
N LEU A 440 18.28 -13.14 -0.36
CA LEU A 440 19.67 -13.12 -0.82
C LEU A 440 20.47 -11.98 -0.18
N ILE A 441 19.86 -10.80 -0.05
CA ILE A 441 20.44 -9.63 0.62
C ILE A 441 20.71 -9.96 2.09
N GLU A 442 19.74 -10.55 2.78
CA GLU A 442 19.88 -10.94 4.18
C GLU A 442 21.01 -11.95 4.37
N LYS A 443 21.02 -13.05 3.60
CA LYS A 443 22.12 -14.04 3.63
C LYS A 443 23.48 -13.39 3.43
N SER A 444 23.58 -12.47 2.49
CA SER A 444 24.82 -11.76 2.18
C SER A 444 25.26 -10.84 3.32
N ILE A 445 24.31 -10.16 3.98
CA ILE A 445 24.60 -9.34 5.16
C ILE A 445 25.02 -10.22 6.34
N THR A 446 24.37 -11.37 6.56
CA THR A 446 24.78 -12.32 7.60
C THR A 446 26.22 -12.80 7.37
N LEU A 447 26.62 -13.08 6.12
CA LEU A 447 28.00 -13.44 5.77
C LEU A 447 28.98 -12.28 6.03
N ILE A 448 28.60 -11.04 5.70
CA ILE A 448 29.41 -9.86 6.01
C ILE A 448 29.62 -9.73 7.51
N MET A 449 28.55 -9.81 8.31
CA MET A 449 28.61 -9.57 9.77
C MET A 449 29.27 -10.72 10.54
N SER A 450 29.21 -11.95 10.03
CA SER A 450 29.83 -13.13 10.65
C SER A 450 31.30 -13.35 10.28
N HIS A 451 31.88 -12.52 9.41
CA HIS A 451 33.25 -12.71 8.93
C HIS A 451 34.30 -12.60 10.06
N ARG A 452 35.28 -13.51 10.06
CA ARG A 452 36.34 -13.63 11.09
C ARG A 452 37.15 -12.35 11.38
N VAL A 453 37.18 -11.39 10.44
CA VAL A 453 37.85 -10.10 10.65
C VAL A 453 37.25 -9.33 11.83
N TRP A 454 35.97 -9.57 12.15
CA TRP A 454 35.31 -8.95 13.28
C TRP A 454 35.60 -9.66 14.60
N GLN A 455 36.14 -10.88 14.59
CA GLN A 455 36.54 -11.62 15.80
C GLN A 455 38.01 -11.33 16.19
N ASP A 456 38.82 -10.85 15.25
CA ASP A 456 40.24 -10.51 15.48
C ASP A 456 40.36 -9.29 16.44
N ALA A 457 40.70 -9.56 17.70
CA ALA A 457 40.88 -8.55 18.74
C ALA A 457 42.28 -7.89 18.74
N SER A 458 43.11 -8.13 17.71
CA SER A 458 44.46 -7.53 17.65
C SER A 458 44.42 -6.01 17.52
N GLN A 459 45.42 -5.35 18.11
CA GLN A 459 45.58 -3.90 18.01
C GLN A 459 45.79 -3.44 16.56
N GLU A 460 46.43 -4.27 15.74
CA GLU A 460 46.58 -4.03 14.30
C GLU A 460 45.22 -3.94 13.61
N ASN A 461 44.32 -4.91 13.85
CA ASN A 461 42.99 -4.91 13.27
C ASN A 461 42.22 -3.64 13.69
N TYR A 462 42.18 -3.34 14.98
CA TYR A 462 41.50 -2.15 15.50
C TYR A 462 42.01 -0.84 14.86
N ASN A 463 43.33 -0.70 14.71
CA ASN A 463 43.95 0.48 14.11
C ASN A 463 43.58 0.67 12.63
N ASN A 464 43.48 -0.41 11.87
CA ASN A 464 43.07 -0.36 10.46
C ASN A 464 41.55 -0.07 10.35
N LEU A 465 40.73 -0.69 11.20
CA LEU A 465 39.27 -0.56 11.16
C LEU A 465 38.74 0.82 11.58
N ARG A 466 39.48 1.58 12.40
CA ARG A 466 39.08 2.94 12.82
C ARG A 466 39.47 4.07 11.87
N MET A 467 40.26 3.78 10.82
CA MET A 467 40.79 4.80 9.91
C MET A 467 39.66 5.59 9.25
N SER A 468 39.83 6.91 9.08
CA SER A 468 38.81 7.76 8.44
C SER A 468 38.67 7.52 6.93
N ASN A 469 39.72 7.00 6.29
CA ASN A 469 39.78 6.75 4.85
C ASN A 469 39.12 5.41 4.49
N GLU A 470 37.90 5.48 3.96
CA GLU A 470 37.09 4.33 3.55
C GLU A 470 37.84 3.39 2.58
N THR A 471 38.58 3.93 1.61
CA THR A 471 39.29 3.15 0.59
C THR A 471 40.39 2.28 1.19
N LEU A 472 41.09 2.79 2.22
CA LEU A 472 42.12 2.01 2.91
C LEU A 472 41.51 0.87 3.74
N VAL A 473 40.39 1.14 4.43
CA VAL A 473 39.68 0.10 5.19
C VAL A 473 39.13 -0.97 4.24
N ARG A 474 38.55 -0.60 3.10
CA ARG A 474 38.09 -1.56 2.08
C ARG A 474 39.22 -2.44 1.54
N LYS A 475 40.39 -1.86 1.25
CA LYS A 475 41.58 -2.63 0.83
C LYS A 475 42.05 -3.59 1.92
N TYR A 476 42.01 -3.16 3.18
CA TYR A 476 42.34 -4.03 4.32
C TYR A 476 41.36 -5.20 4.45
N LEU A 477 40.04 -4.95 4.40
CA LEU A 477 39.02 -5.99 4.45
C LEU A 477 39.17 -7.00 3.30
N SER A 478 39.42 -6.51 2.09
CA SER A 478 39.65 -7.37 0.92
C SER A 478 40.89 -8.26 1.08
N ARG A 479 42.00 -7.73 1.61
CA ARG A 479 43.20 -8.54 1.93
C ARG A 479 42.93 -9.61 2.99
N ARG A 480 41.97 -9.37 3.89
CA ARG A 480 41.54 -10.33 4.92
C ARG A 480 40.46 -11.31 4.43
N GLY A 481 40.08 -11.24 3.16
CA GLY A 481 39.12 -12.16 2.53
C GLY A 481 37.69 -11.63 2.42
N LEU A 482 37.39 -10.43 2.95
CA LEU A 482 36.06 -9.84 2.88
C LEU A 482 35.97 -8.89 1.67
N SER A 483 35.38 -9.38 0.57
CA SER A 483 35.19 -8.62 -0.67
C SER A 483 33.84 -8.96 -1.31
N THR A 484 33.32 -8.08 -2.17
CA THR A 484 32.04 -8.29 -2.88
C THR A 484 32.01 -9.62 -3.64
N ASN A 485 33.09 -9.98 -4.35
CA ASN A 485 33.17 -11.24 -5.09
C ASN A 485 33.09 -12.45 -4.16
N TRP A 486 33.77 -12.40 -3.02
CA TRP A 486 33.72 -13.48 -2.03
C TRP A 486 32.31 -13.64 -1.44
N ILE A 487 31.64 -12.53 -1.13
CA ILE A 487 30.27 -12.54 -0.60
C ILE A 487 29.32 -13.17 -1.61
N LEU A 488 29.36 -12.73 -2.88
CA LEU A 488 28.49 -13.26 -3.92
C LEU A 488 28.73 -14.77 -4.13
N ASN A 489 29.98 -15.21 -4.30
CA ASN A 489 30.28 -16.63 -4.50
C ASN A 489 29.79 -17.49 -3.31
N SER A 490 30.02 -17.03 -2.08
CA SER A 490 29.60 -17.75 -0.87
C SER A 490 28.07 -17.79 -0.69
N SER A 491 27.37 -16.73 -1.12
CA SER A 491 25.91 -16.68 -1.12
C SER A 491 25.30 -17.65 -2.13
N TYR A 492 25.93 -17.85 -3.30
CA TYR A 492 25.44 -18.75 -4.36
C TYR A 492 25.84 -20.23 -4.16
N GLU A 493 26.98 -20.52 -3.52
CA GLU A 493 27.48 -21.89 -3.31
C GLU A 493 26.63 -22.73 -2.35
N THR A 494 25.78 -22.10 -1.52
CA THR A 494 24.80 -22.84 -0.70
C THR A 494 23.69 -23.51 -1.53
N GLY A 495 23.66 -23.32 -2.85
CA GLY A 495 22.72 -23.96 -3.79
C GLY A 495 23.33 -25.04 -4.70
N ASN A 496 24.64 -25.27 -4.70
CA ASN A 496 25.28 -26.24 -5.58
C ASN A 496 26.36 -27.05 -4.84
N ASN A 497 25.96 -28.18 -4.26
CA ASN A 497 26.86 -29.30 -4.04
C ASN A 497 27.27 -29.86 -5.42
N PHE A 498 28.32 -29.30 -6.02
CA PHE A 498 29.10 -30.05 -7.01
C PHE A 498 30.29 -30.67 -6.29
N ILE A 499 30.12 -31.97 -6.07
CA ILE A 499 31.21 -32.92 -5.88
C ILE A 499 32.08 -32.85 -7.14
N ASP A 500 33.36 -32.57 -6.98
CA ASP A 500 34.45 -33.41 -7.47
C ASP A 500 35.66 -33.31 -6.54
#